data_AF-A0A8C7NB86-F1
#
_entry.id   AF-A0A8C7NB86-F1
#
_cell.length_a   1.000
_cell.length_b   1.000
_cell.length_c   1.000
_cell.angle_alpha   90.00
_cell.angle_beta   90.00
_cell.angle_gamma   90.00
#
_symmetry.space_group_name_H-M   'P 1'
#
loop_
_entity.id
_entity.type
_entity.pdbx_description
1 polymer ?
#
loop_
_entity_poly.entity_id
_entity_poly.type
_entity_poly.pdbx_seq_one_letter_code
_entity_poly.pdbx_strand_id
1 'polypeptide(L)'
;MFAKATKAFVKDTDHAGRLIPVSSLNDTDKLNLRSLIVKTRHRCFWQEPKYQSPGFTLGDVLEPGEPGNTPLSPTVKESDFVDYSGTFGDKKEMNADGNMEAKLADFNLTVEGKWSTKQKLSLGSLNKEKVDVKDLHNYSKNRVLDMSHPVIKQTRANPRAVLGVLTERIMTSLPCPVTNNVLKHGNVGANVSACVFLSGKASMKQIGSTQTESDVSLGIPANTVMAYSLIELYIKCNGQFELCLIRNNGGFEKVTSKDEIEEDGIMDLRGDFDANSPLNLNEELDKLSGHFQLLSVLPVAKRSSLLQLLKTTMEDREAVSVLESVLDQMYAGETPDLGDLEESERETVQAILDLVDQCDGKDEDEIRSSLLSAVHLIVSAMDGMTDEGLSVLGSCCSPPVLQALQILVQHVAAGSGETLSLRDAGLAVLTEEEVYQRTESLFGHSEVTLKREEDTLRTEMKDQPGYLPLVMSITVKGLASLV
;
A
#
# COMPACT_ATOMS: atom_id res chain seq x y z
N MET A 1 10.96 9.81 -2.50
CA MET A 1 11.88 9.77 -3.67
C MET A 1 12.74 8.49 -3.70
N PHE A 2 13.49 8.15 -2.65
CA PHE A 2 14.34 6.94 -2.62
C PHE A 2 13.56 5.63 -2.79
N ALA A 3 12.48 5.41 -2.02
CA ALA A 3 11.63 4.21 -2.14
C ALA A 3 11.07 3.99 -3.55
N LYS A 4 10.62 5.08 -4.21
CA LYS A 4 10.11 5.03 -5.60
C LYS A 4 11.23 4.59 -6.57
N ALA A 5 12.44 5.09 -6.36
CA ALA A 5 13.62 4.74 -7.16
C ALA A 5 14.06 3.27 -7.00
N THR A 6 14.13 2.75 -5.77
CA THR A 6 14.49 1.35 -5.50
C THR A 6 13.44 0.38 -6.03
N LYS A 7 12.14 0.71 -5.89
CA LYS A 7 11.05 -0.06 -6.49
C LYS A 7 11.15 -0.14 -8.01
N ALA A 8 11.36 1.00 -8.68
CA ALA A 8 11.53 1.04 -10.13
C ALA A 8 12.75 0.22 -10.58
N PHE A 9 13.88 0.37 -9.88
CA PHE A 9 15.09 -0.41 -10.14
C PHE A 9 14.85 -1.94 -10.06
N VAL A 10 14.19 -2.42 -9.00
CA VAL A 10 13.90 -3.85 -8.83
C VAL A 10 12.95 -4.34 -9.93
N LYS A 11 11.92 -3.55 -10.27
CA LYS A 11 10.96 -3.88 -11.33
C LYS A 11 11.65 -4.10 -12.68
N ASP A 12 12.66 -3.28 -12.99
CA ASP A 12 13.39 -3.36 -14.26
C ASP A 12 14.45 -4.48 -14.28
N THR A 13 15.03 -4.82 -13.13
CA THR A 13 16.21 -5.70 -13.05
C THR A 13 15.94 -7.13 -12.57
N ASP A 14 14.78 -7.37 -11.93
CA ASP A 14 14.47 -8.67 -11.33
C ASP A 14 13.14 -9.25 -11.79
N HIS A 15 13.18 -9.83 -12.99
CA HIS A 15 12.03 -10.56 -13.55
C HIS A 15 11.66 -11.82 -12.75
N ALA A 16 12.56 -12.32 -11.88
CA ALA A 16 12.27 -13.46 -11.01
C ALA A 16 11.58 -13.05 -9.70
N GLY A 17 11.48 -11.75 -9.42
CA GLY A 17 10.81 -11.17 -8.25
C GLY A 17 11.36 -11.62 -6.90
N ARG A 18 12.66 -11.92 -6.80
CA ARG A 18 13.38 -12.38 -5.60
C ARG A 18 13.94 -11.26 -4.73
N LEU A 19 14.16 -10.10 -5.32
CA LEU A 19 14.69 -8.92 -4.68
C LEU A 19 13.57 -8.09 -4.08
N ILE A 20 13.84 -7.59 -2.88
CA ILE A 20 13.00 -6.72 -2.10
C ILE A 20 13.63 -5.32 -2.18
N PRO A 21 12.90 -4.30 -2.65
CA PRO A 21 13.41 -2.93 -2.71
C PRO A 21 13.54 -2.35 -1.29
N VAL A 22 14.56 -1.53 -1.07
CA VAL A 22 14.73 -0.82 0.22
C VAL A 22 13.88 0.45 0.23
N SER A 23 13.06 0.62 1.27
CA SER A 23 12.15 1.76 1.38
C SER A 23 12.80 3.00 1.99
N SER A 24 13.80 2.83 2.88
CA SER A 24 14.43 3.92 3.62
C SER A 24 15.95 3.89 3.51
N LEU A 25 16.56 5.06 3.29
CA LEU A 25 18.02 5.21 3.30
C LEU A 25 18.62 4.87 4.68
N ASN A 26 17.89 5.15 5.75
CA ASN A 26 18.35 5.01 7.13
C ASN A 26 18.48 3.56 7.60
N ASP A 27 17.95 2.60 6.85
CA ASP A 27 18.01 1.18 7.24
C ASP A 27 19.18 0.44 6.60
N THR A 28 19.94 1.11 5.73
CA THR A 28 21.08 0.56 4.99
C THR A 28 22.11 -0.12 5.91
N ASP A 29 22.44 0.52 7.03
CA ASP A 29 23.43 0.08 8.00
C ASP A 29 23.01 -1.22 8.73
N LYS A 30 21.71 -1.47 8.84
CA LYS A 30 21.12 -2.66 9.47
C LYS A 30 20.99 -3.84 8.51
N LEU A 31 21.15 -3.62 7.20
CA LEU A 31 20.99 -4.61 6.12
C LEU A 31 22.31 -5.28 5.73
N ASN A 32 22.95 -5.91 6.71
CA ASN A 32 24.13 -6.72 6.48
C ASN A 32 23.77 -8.16 6.07
N LEU A 33 24.69 -8.82 5.36
CA LEU A 33 24.52 -10.25 5.07
C LEU A 33 24.36 -11.01 6.39
N ARG A 34 23.33 -11.87 6.44
CA ARG A 34 22.89 -12.66 7.61
C ARG A 34 22.25 -11.90 8.74
N SER A 35 22.00 -10.60 8.56
CA SER A 35 21.02 -9.91 9.39
C SER A 35 19.71 -10.68 9.33
N LEU A 36 19.07 -10.80 10.49
CA LEU A 36 17.69 -11.23 10.56
C LEU A 36 16.81 -10.12 10.02
N ILE A 37 15.76 -10.51 9.33
CA ILE A 37 14.72 -9.63 8.83
C ILE A 37 13.40 -10.23 9.29
N VAL A 38 12.59 -9.42 9.96
CA VAL A 38 11.21 -9.76 10.27
C VAL A 38 10.37 -9.35 9.07
N LYS A 39 9.82 -10.35 8.37
CA LYS A 39 8.82 -10.17 7.32
C LYS A 39 7.45 -10.25 7.97
N THR A 40 6.73 -9.14 8.01
CA THR A 40 5.32 -9.14 8.43
C THR A 40 4.47 -9.40 7.19
N ARG A 41 3.81 -10.57 7.15
CA ARG A 41 2.87 -10.92 6.10
C ARG A 41 1.72 -9.92 6.09
N HIS A 42 1.17 -9.71 4.90
CA HIS A 42 0.04 -8.83 4.72
C HIS A 42 -1.17 -9.28 5.54
N ARG A 43 -2.05 -8.33 5.84
CA ARG A 43 -3.37 -8.63 6.38
C ARG A 43 -4.27 -9.11 5.24
N CYS A 44 -4.18 -8.40 4.11
CA CYS A 44 -4.90 -8.69 2.88
C CYS A 44 -3.92 -9.03 1.76
N PHE A 45 -4.22 -10.05 0.94
CA PHE A 45 -3.26 -10.59 -0.03
C PHE A 45 -2.76 -9.62 -1.11
N TRP A 46 -3.42 -8.49 -1.30
CA TRP A 46 -3.01 -7.41 -2.22
C TRP A 46 -1.99 -6.42 -1.62
N GLN A 47 -1.75 -6.44 -0.31
CA GLN A 47 -0.75 -5.56 0.32
C GLN A 47 0.68 -6.10 0.13
N GLU A 48 1.63 -5.19 0.01
CA GLU A 48 3.06 -5.52 0.05
C GLU A 48 3.48 -5.93 1.48
N PRO A 49 4.22 -7.03 1.67
CA PRO A 49 4.77 -7.37 2.97
C PRO A 49 5.72 -6.29 3.49
N LYS A 50 5.66 -6.01 4.79
CA LYS A 50 6.58 -5.08 5.46
C LYS A 50 7.79 -5.85 5.97
N TYR A 51 8.97 -5.24 5.85
CA TYR A 51 10.23 -5.83 6.26
C TYR A 51 10.96 -4.91 7.22
N GLN A 52 11.35 -5.44 8.37
CA GLN A 52 12.06 -4.70 9.40
C GLN A 52 13.31 -5.47 9.83
N SER A 53 14.43 -4.76 9.98
CA SER A 53 15.65 -5.34 10.56
C SER A 53 15.70 -5.03 12.06
N PRO A 54 15.62 -6.03 12.94
CA PRO A 54 15.75 -5.83 14.39
C PRO A 54 17.20 -5.53 14.81
N GLY A 55 18.16 -5.51 13.88
CA GLY A 55 19.57 -5.22 14.17
C GLY A 55 20.38 -6.41 14.69
N PHE A 56 19.81 -7.62 14.71
CA PHE A 56 20.48 -8.86 15.10
C PHE A 56 20.80 -9.72 13.89
N THR A 57 21.89 -10.49 13.97
CA THR A 57 22.23 -11.52 12.98
C THR A 57 21.70 -12.88 13.40
N LEU A 58 21.67 -13.84 12.46
CA LEU A 58 21.33 -15.22 12.79
C LEU A 58 22.21 -15.80 13.90
N GLY A 59 23.47 -15.37 14.00
CA GLY A 59 24.40 -15.86 15.03
C GLY A 59 24.05 -15.39 16.44
N ASP A 60 23.49 -14.18 16.56
CA ASP A 60 23.22 -13.54 17.86
C ASP A 60 22.02 -14.16 18.60
N VAL A 61 21.15 -14.87 17.87
CA VAL A 61 19.90 -15.44 18.38
C VAL A 61 19.97 -16.96 18.61
N LEU A 62 21.15 -17.56 18.51
CA LEU A 62 21.36 -18.99 18.78
C LEU A 62 21.56 -19.25 20.28
N GLU A 63 21.28 -20.47 20.73
CA GLU A 63 21.48 -20.83 22.14
C GLU A 63 22.94 -20.66 22.60
N PRO A 64 23.18 -20.10 23.80
CA PRO A 64 24.53 -19.93 24.35
C PRO A 64 25.24 -21.28 24.55
N GLY A 65 26.46 -21.42 24.02
CA GLY A 65 27.28 -22.63 24.20
C GLY A 65 27.28 -23.59 23.02
N GLU A 66 26.42 -23.36 22.02
CA GLU A 66 26.60 -23.89 20.67
C GLU A 66 27.92 -23.35 20.08
N PRO A 67 28.67 -24.10 19.25
CA PRO A 67 29.91 -23.62 18.64
C PRO A 67 29.63 -22.50 17.63
N GLY A 68 29.37 -21.28 18.11
CA GLY A 68 28.80 -20.14 17.37
C GLY A 68 29.64 -18.88 17.33
N ASN A 69 30.73 -18.79 18.11
CA ASN A 69 31.71 -17.72 17.99
C ASN A 69 32.83 -18.05 16.98
N THR A 70 32.66 -19.05 16.12
CA THR A 70 33.48 -19.12 14.91
C THR A 70 32.85 -18.14 13.94
N PRO A 71 33.46 -16.98 13.65
CA PRO A 71 32.96 -16.10 12.61
C PRO A 71 32.92 -16.94 11.35
N LEU A 72 31.71 -17.22 10.90
CA LEU A 72 31.54 -17.71 9.56
C LEU A 72 32.20 -16.68 8.65
N SER A 73 33.27 -17.05 7.98
CA SER A 73 33.79 -16.37 6.81
C SER A 73 33.14 -17.02 5.59
N PRO A 74 31.86 -16.75 5.28
CA PRO A 74 31.30 -17.23 4.04
C PRO A 74 32.16 -16.64 2.96
N THR A 75 32.32 -17.38 1.88
CA THR A 75 32.86 -16.78 0.67
C THR A 75 31.79 -15.82 0.17
N VAL A 76 31.87 -14.54 0.58
CA VAL A 76 31.06 -13.47 0.00
C VAL A 76 31.58 -13.33 -1.42
N LYS A 77 30.71 -13.64 -2.38
CA LYS A 77 31.01 -13.38 -3.78
C LYS A 77 30.52 -11.97 -4.06
N GLU A 78 31.48 -11.06 -4.20
CA GLU A 78 31.25 -9.73 -4.73
C GLU A 78 31.39 -9.79 -6.25
N SER A 79 30.46 -9.16 -6.96
CA SER A 79 30.50 -9.05 -8.41
C SER A 79 29.87 -7.74 -8.85
N ASP A 80 30.41 -7.14 -9.90
CA ASP A 80 29.76 -6.05 -10.63
C ASP A 80 28.40 -6.55 -11.14
N PHE A 81 27.32 -5.81 -10.86
CA PHE A 81 25.97 -6.20 -11.20
C PHE A 81 25.51 -5.56 -12.50
N VAL A 82 25.22 -4.26 -12.48
CA VAL A 82 24.75 -3.51 -13.67
C VAL A 82 24.93 -2.01 -13.44
N ASP A 83 25.15 -1.27 -14.53
CA ASP A 83 24.99 0.18 -14.55
C ASP A 83 23.52 0.52 -14.84
N TYR A 84 22.83 1.20 -13.93
CA TYR A 84 21.41 1.56 -14.11
C TYR A 84 21.20 3.06 -14.31
N SER A 85 20.50 3.42 -15.40
CA SER A 85 19.93 4.75 -15.58
C SER A 85 18.51 4.63 -16.15
N GLY A 86 17.51 5.12 -15.41
CA GLY A 86 16.10 5.08 -15.79
C GLY A 86 15.41 6.42 -15.55
N THR A 87 14.36 6.69 -16.33
CA THR A 87 13.43 7.81 -16.08
C THR A 87 12.05 7.22 -15.84
N PHE A 88 11.46 7.51 -14.69
CA PHE A 88 10.16 7.03 -14.23
C PHE A 88 9.38 8.21 -13.66
N GLY A 89 8.05 8.19 -13.70
CA GLY A 89 7.30 9.26 -13.06
C GLY A 89 5.84 9.30 -13.48
N ASP A 90 5.06 9.88 -12.59
CA ASP A 90 3.61 9.92 -12.71
C ASP A 90 3.22 11.10 -13.60
N LYS A 91 2.52 10.79 -14.70
CA LYS A 91 1.86 11.80 -15.53
C LYS A 91 0.44 11.96 -15.00
N LYS A 92 0.21 12.95 -14.14
CA LYS A 92 -1.15 13.37 -13.79
C LYS A 92 -1.68 14.38 -14.82
N GLU A 93 -2.39 13.88 -15.81
CA GLU A 93 -3.20 14.74 -16.69
C GLU A 93 -4.54 14.99 -16.02
N MET A 94 -4.62 16.01 -15.15
CA MET A 94 -5.92 16.48 -14.66
C MET A 94 -6.52 17.41 -15.72
N ASN A 95 -7.27 16.83 -16.66
CA ASN A 95 -8.19 17.59 -17.48
C ASN A 95 -9.40 17.90 -16.60
N ALA A 96 -9.34 19.00 -15.84
CA ALA A 96 -10.56 19.57 -15.27
C ALA A 96 -11.33 20.26 -16.40
N ASP A 97 -11.91 19.48 -17.31
CA ASP A 97 -12.90 19.97 -18.27
C ASP A 97 -14.29 20.04 -17.60
N GLY A 98 -14.29 20.57 -16.38
CA GLY A 98 -15.44 20.73 -15.53
C GLY A 98 -15.42 22.16 -15.03
N ASN A 99 -16.37 22.96 -15.50
CA ASN A 99 -16.61 24.31 -14.99
C ASN A 99 -17.03 24.20 -13.51
N MET A 100 -16.06 24.19 -12.58
CA MET A 100 -16.36 24.36 -11.16
C MET A 100 -16.72 25.82 -10.92
N GLU A 101 -18.01 26.17 -11.14
CA GLU A 101 -18.60 27.37 -10.55
C GLU A 101 -18.70 27.19 -9.03
N ALA A 102 -17.59 27.42 -8.33
CA ALA A 102 -17.67 27.73 -6.91
C ALA A 102 -18.20 29.17 -6.78
N LYS A 103 -19.52 29.33 -6.59
CA LYS A 103 -20.09 30.61 -6.14
C LYS A 103 -19.67 30.88 -4.70
N LEU A 104 -18.45 31.36 -4.51
CA LEU A 104 -18.14 32.26 -3.41
C LEU A 104 -18.41 33.67 -3.92
N ALA A 105 -19.25 34.41 -3.20
CA ALA A 105 -19.67 35.74 -3.60
C ALA A 105 -18.46 36.58 -4.08
N ASP A 106 -18.57 37.02 -5.33
CA ASP A 106 -17.73 37.99 -6.05
C ASP A 106 -16.41 37.56 -6.73
N PHE A 107 -16.09 36.27 -6.90
CA PHE A 107 -14.95 35.88 -7.77
C PHE A 107 -15.16 34.57 -8.56
N ASN A 108 -15.03 34.64 -9.88
CA ASN A 108 -14.88 33.47 -10.75
C ASN A 108 -13.39 33.13 -10.89
N LEU A 109 -12.97 31.95 -10.42
CA LEU A 109 -11.60 31.46 -10.52
C LEU A 109 -11.57 30.22 -11.42
N THR A 110 -11.01 30.33 -12.62
CA THR A 110 -10.68 29.18 -13.48
C THR A 110 -9.23 28.80 -13.28
N VAL A 111 -8.99 27.60 -12.73
CA VAL A 111 -7.65 27.02 -12.56
C VAL A 111 -7.56 25.77 -13.42
N GLU A 112 -6.90 25.89 -14.57
CA GLU A 112 -6.53 24.75 -15.41
C GLU A 112 -5.01 24.50 -15.23
N GLY A 113 -4.66 23.36 -14.63
CA GLY A 113 -3.29 23.02 -14.28
C GLY A 113 -2.93 21.60 -14.66
N LYS A 114 -2.05 21.44 -15.64
CA LYS A 114 -1.44 20.16 -16.01
C LYS A 114 -0.11 20.01 -15.27
N TRP A 115 0.04 18.95 -14.48
CA TRP A 115 1.27 18.73 -13.72
C TRP A 115 1.83 17.33 -13.99
N SER A 116 3.10 17.26 -14.32
CA SER A 116 3.78 15.97 -14.52
C SER A 116 5.04 15.93 -13.68
N THR A 117 5.22 14.85 -12.93
CA THR A 117 6.45 14.59 -12.19
C THR A 117 7.26 13.57 -12.96
N LYS A 118 8.48 13.92 -13.38
CA LYS A 118 9.42 12.99 -14.01
C LYS A 118 10.62 12.83 -13.09
N GLN A 119 10.79 11.64 -12.54
CA GLN A 119 11.96 11.26 -11.77
C GLN A 119 12.98 10.59 -12.70
N LYS A 120 14.24 11.00 -12.59
CA LYS A 120 15.36 10.37 -13.28
C LYS A 120 16.31 9.85 -12.22
N LEU A 121 16.65 8.58 -12.35
CA LEU A 121 17.61 7.90 -11.49
C LEU A 121 18.77 7.42 -12.34
N SER A 122 19.97 7.80 -11.94
CA SER A 122 21.20 7.23 -12.48
C SER A 122 21.95 6.64 -11.30
N LEU A 123 21.84 5.33 -11.09
CA LEU A 123 22.51 4.65 -9.97
C LEU A 123 23.99 4.41 -10.23
N GLY A 124 24.44 4.52 -11.48
CA GLY A 124 25.80 4.16 -11.86
C GLY A 124 26.06 2.68 -11.62
N SER A 125 27.30 2.33 -11.31
CA SER A 125 27.72 0.96 -11.06
C SER A 125 27.22 0.44 -9.72
N LEU A 126 26.63 -0.76 -9.76
CA LEU A 126 26.09 -1.47 -8.61
C LEU A 126 26.89 -2.74 -8.33
N ASN A 127 27.19 -2.97 -7.06
CA ASN A 127 27.83 -4.21 -6.60
C ASN A 127 26.78 -5.15 -6.02
N LYS A 128 26.94 -6.43 -6.32
CA LYS A 128 26.11 -7.50 -5.76
C LYS A 128 26.96 -8.35 -4.83
N GLU A 129 26.49 -8.49 -3.61
CA GLU A 129 27.06 -9.40 -2.62
C GLU A 129 26.08 -10.54 -2.32
N LYS A 130 26.62 -11.76 -2.29
CA LYS A 130 25.81 -12.96 -2.02
C LYS A 130 26.51 -13.94 -1.10
N VAL A 131 25.75 -14.49 -0.16
CA VAL A 131 26.16 -15.60 0.71
C VAL A 131 25.96 -16.93 -0.03
N ASP A 132 26.93 -17.83 0.09
CA ASP A 132 26.76 -19.21 -0.38
C ASP A 132 25.69 -19.94 0.46
N VAL A 133 24.60 -20.36 -0.20
CA VAL A 133 23.46 -21.00 0.45
C VAL A 133 23.83 -22.36 1.05
N LYS A 134 24.82 -23.07 0.47
CA LYS A 134 25.28 -24.36 1.01
C LYS A 134 26.05 -24.13 2.31
N ASP A 135 26.88 -23.09 2.35
CA ASP A 135 27.59 -22.72 3.58
C ASP A 135 26.60 -22.31 4.68
N LEU A 136 25.55 -21.55 4.32
CA LEU A 136 24.50 -21.16 5.27
C LEU A 136 23.70 -22.38 5.78
N HIS A 137 23.37 -23.32 4.91
CA HIS A 137 22.69 -24.57 5.28
C HIS A 137 23.55 -25.45 6.19
N ASN A 138 24.84 -25.59 5.87
CA ASN A 138 25.77 -26.33 6.72
C ASN A 138 25.96 -25.65 8.08
N TYR A 139 25.96 -24.32 8.12
CA TYR A 139 26.01 -23.57 9.36
C TYR A 139 24.76 -23.79 10.22
N SER A 140 23.57 -23.75 9.64
CA SER A 140 22.32 -23.89 10.40
C SER A 140 22.07 -25.33 10.88
N LYS A 141 22.72 -26.33 10.28
CA LYS A 141 22.53 -27.73 10.61
C LYS A 141 22.84 -28.02 12.10
N ASN A 142 21.88 -28.62 12.78
CA ASN A 142 21.92 -29.01 14.21
C ASN A 142 21.95 -27.86 15.22
N ARG A 143 21.87 -26.60 14.78
CA ARG A 143 21.80 -25.45 15.70
C ARG A 143 20.36 -25.18 16.10
N VAL A 144 20.21 -24.55 17.27
CA VAL A 144 18.92 -24.23 17.87
C VAL A 144 18.89 -22.73 18.17
N LEU A 145 17.75 -22.10 17.89
CA LEU A 145 17.48 -20.70 18.25
C LEU A 145 17.16 -20.60 19.74
N ASP A 146 17.68 -19.56 20.39
CA ASP A 146 17.26 -19.18 21.72
C ASP A 146 15.81 -18.68 21.68
N MET A 147 14.88 -19.58 22.03
CA MET A 147 13.45 -19.27 22.08
C MET A 147 13.09 -18.25 23.17
N SER A 148 14.03 -17.93 24.06
CA SER A 148 13.87 -16.88 25.07
C SER A 148 14.26 -15.49 24.57
N HIS A 149 14.98 -15.40 23.44
CA HIS A 149 15.47 -14.16 22.85
C HIS A 149 14.31 -13.20 22.50
N PRO A 150 14.41 -11.89 22.80
CA PRO A 150 13.31 -10.93 22.61
C PRO A 150 12.74 -10.92 21.18
N VAL A 151 13.62 -10.91 20.18
CA VAL A 151 13.21 -10.94 18.75
C VAL A 151 12.41 -12.19 18.43
N ILE A 152 12.85 -13.36 18.89
CA ILE A 152 12.17 -14.63 18.61
C ILE A 152 10.80 -14.67 19.30
N LYS A 153 10.73 -14.22 20.56
CA LYS A 153 9.47 -14.13 21.32
C LYS A 153 8.46 -13.19 20.67
N GLN A 154 8.88 -11.98 20.30
CA GLN A 154 8.00 -11.00 19.66
C GLN A 154 7.53 -11.47 18.29
N THR A 155 8.44 -12.02 17.48
CA THR A 155 8.08 -12.58 16.16
C THR A 155 7.12 -13.75 16.31
N ARG A 156 7.30 -14.62 17.31
CA ARG A 156 6.40 -15.75 17.57
C ARG A 156 5.03 -15.31 18.06
N ALA A 157 4.95 -14.24 18.85
CA ALA A 157 3.69 -13.71 19.35
C ALA A 157 2.81 -13.13 18.23
N ASN A 158 3.43 -12.67 17.13
CA ASN A 158 2.72 -12.16 15.98
C ASN A 158 2.50 -13.27 14.93
N PRO A 159 1.25 -13.74 14.70
CA PRO A 159 0.96 -14.83 13.76
C PRO A 159 1.25 -14.47 12.29
N ARG A 160 1.40 -13.18 11.96
CA ARG A 160 1.75 -12.68 10.62
C ARG A 160 3.26 -12.57 10.42
N ALA A 161 4.06 -12.59 11.48
CA ALA A 161 5.48 -12.36 11.37
C ALA A 161 6.25 -13.65 11.03
N VAL A 162 7.19 -13.53 10.10
CA VAL A 162 8.10 -14.59 9.68
C VAL A 162 9.51 -14.08 9.79
N LEU A 163 10.39 -14.88 10.39
CA LEU A 163 11.80 -14.56 10.46
C LEU A 163 12.49 -15.01 9.16
N GLY A 164 13.31 -14.15 8.58
CA GLY A 164 14.14 -14.45 7.42
C GLY A 164 15.59 -14.03 7.65
N VAL A 165 16.49 -14.63 6.87
CA VAL A 165 17.92 -14.32 6.90
C VAL A 165 18.29 -13.64 5.59
N LEU A 166 18.91 -12.47 5.65
CA LEU A 166 19.38 -11.74 4.48
C LEU A 166 20.54 -12.49 3.82
N THR A 167 20.38 -12.91 2.56
CA THR A 167 21.36 -13.74 1.84
C THR A 167 22.04 -13.06 0.67
N GLU A 168 21.44 -12.00 0.14
CA GLU A 168 21.95 -11.27 -1.01
C GLU A 168 21.57 -9.79 -0.85
N ARG A 169 22.45 -8.89 -1.25
CA ARG A 169 22.17 -7.46 -1.33
C ARG A 169 22.84 -6.83 -2.55
N ILE A 170 22.21 -5.78 -3.06
CA ILE A 170 22.71 -4.95 -4.15
C ILE A 170 22.99 -3.57 -3.56
N MET A 171 24.18 -3.05 -3.81
CA MET A 171 24.66 -1.80 -3.24
C MET A 171 25.17 -0.85 -4.31
N THR A 172 25.12 0.44 -4.03
CA THR A 172 25.78 1.47 -4.85
C THR A 172 27.29 1.41 -4.66
N SER A 173 28.05 1.43 -5.75
CA SER A 173 29.52 1.45 -5.67
C SER A 173 30.07 2.87 -5.53
N LEU A 174 29.30 3.86 -6.00
CA LEU A 174 29.63 5.28 -5.96
C LEU A 174 28.42 6.11 -5.50
N PRO A 175 28.63 7.34 -4.99
CA PRO A 175 27.54 8.25 -4.70
C PRO A 175 26.80 8.62 -5.98
N CYS A 176 25.47 8.59 -5.96
CA CYS A 176 24.65 8.79 -7.14
C CYS A 176 23.43 9.68 -6.86
N PRO A 177 23.05 10.62 -7.76
CA PRO A 177 21.90 11.49 -7.55
C PRO A 177 20.59 10.86 -8.04
N VAL A 178 19.52 11.11 -7.29
CA VAL A 178 18.13 10.97 -7.74
C VAL A 178 17.60 12.38 -8.02
N THR A 179 17.20 12.64 -9.26
CA THR A 179 16.65 13.95 -9.64
C THR A 179 15.16 13.82 -9.89
N ASN A 180 14.36 14.66 -9.22
CA ASN A 180 12.93 14.79 -9.49
C ASN A 180 12.67 16.11 -10.20
N ASN A 181 12.25 16.03 -11.45
CA ASN A 181 11.88 17.17 -12.26
C ASN A 181 10.35 17.29 -12.22
N VAL A 182 9.86 18.32 -11.53
CA VAL A 182 8.43 18.63 -11.51
C VAL A 182 8.15 19.65 -12.60
N LEU A 183 7.45 19.24 -13.65
CA LEU A 183 6.97 20.11 -14.71
C LEU A 183 5.55 20.56 -14.38
N LYS A 184 5.42 21.82 -13.95
CA LYS A 184 4.12 22.48 -13.76
C LYS A 184 3.75 23.29 -15.00
N HIS A 185 2.62 22.96 -15.63
CA HIS A 185 2.05 23.72 -16.74
C HIS A 185 0.68 24.28 -16.32
N GLY A 186 0.64 25.55 -15.95
CA GLY A 186 -0.60 26.26 -15.62
C GLY A 186 -0.87 27.37 -16.63
N ASN A 187 -2.11 27.47 -17.11
CA ASN A 187 -2.57 28.62 -17.87
C ASN A 187 -3.48 29.46 -16.97
N VAL A 188 -2.96 30.56 -16.42
CA VAL A 188 -3.76 31.46 -15.57
C VAL A 188 -4.46 32.47 -16.48
N GLY A 189 -5.78 32.31 -16.64
CA GLY A 189 -6.64 33.32 -17.26
C GLY A 189 -6.67 34.60 -16.42
N ALA A 190 -6.52 35.75 -17.08
CA ALA A 190 -6.36 37.05 -16.43
C ALA A 190 -7.63 37.52 -15.71
N ASN A 191 -7.58 37.58 -14.38
CA ASN A 191 -7.97 38.72 -13.52
C ASN A 191 -8.10 38.26 -12.06
N VAL A 192 -6.97 38.18 -11.33
CA VAL A 192 -7.01 38.06 -9.87
C VAL A 192 -6.05 39.07 -9.26
N SER A 193 -6.64 40.08 -8.63
CA SER A 193 -5.95 41.01 -7.73
C SER A 193 -5.74 40.29 -6.40
N ALA A 194 -4.47 40.01 -6.08
CA ALA A 194 -3.91 39.77 -4.75
C ALA A 194 -4.55 38.69 -3.86
N CYS A 195 -3.93 37.50 -3.84
CA CYS A 195 -3.63 36.81 -2.59
C CYS A 195 -2.20 36.27 -2.63
N VAL A 196 -1.38 36.83 -1.74
CA VAL A 196 0.01 36.47 -1.51
C VAL A 196 0.01 35.34 -0.48
N PHE A 197 0.48 34.15 -0.86
CA PHE A 197 1.02 33.19 0.10
C PHE A 197 2.30 32.56 -0.46
N LEU A 198 3.42 32.99 0.13
CA LEU A 198 4.71 32.28 0.33
C LEU A 198 5.45 31.83 -0.95
N SER A 199 6.68 32.19 -1.30
CA SER A 199 7.84 32.77 -0.61
C SER A 199 8.85 33.18 -1.71
N GLY A 200 9.57 34.29 -1.54
CA GLY A 200 10.74 34.67 -2.37
C GLY A 200 10.49 35.79 -3.38
N LYS A 201 11.07 36.97 -3.11
CA LYS A 201 10.97 38.19 -3.91
C LYS A 201 11.46 38.01 -5.36
N ALA A 202 10.55 38.16 -6.32
CA ALA A 202 10.85 38.77 -7.61
C ALA A 202 9.56 39.39 -8.20
N SER A 203 9.52 40.72 -8.20
CA SER A 203 8.52 41.50 -8.93
C SER A 203 8.88 41.49 -10.40
N MET A 204 8.07 40.88 -11.27
CA MET A 204 8.05 41.26 -12.68
C MET A 204 6.69 40.94 -13.31
N LYS A 205 6.02 41.97 -13.82
CA LYS A 205 4.86 41.85 -14.73
C LYS A 205 5.35 41.28 -16.06
N GLN A 206 4.82 40.13 -16.47
CA GLN A 206 4.67 39.82 -17.89
C GLN A 206 3.64 38.70 -18.12
N ILE A 207 2.85 38.85 -19.18
CA ILE A 207 2.00 37.82 -19.76
C ILE A 207 2.91 36.71 -20.28
N GLY A 208 2.68 35.47 -19.85
CA GLY A 208 3.41 34.29 -20.33
C GLY A 208 3.04 33.04 -19.53
N SER A 209 3.01 31.88 -20.20
CA SER A 209 2.87 30.57 -19.54
C SER A 209 3.99 30.40 -18.52
N THR A 210 3.68 30.40 -17.23
CA THR A 210 4.69 30.16 -16.19
C THR A 210 4.97 28.67 -16.10
N GLN A 211 5.96 28.21 -16.87
CA GLN A 211 6.63 26.94 -16.60
C GLN A 211 7.48 27.15 -15.35
N THR A 212 7.09 26.51 -14.24
CA THR A 212 7.94 26.44 -13.04
C THR A 212 8.49 25.02 -12.99
N GLU A 213 9.76 24.88 -13.34
CA GLU A 213 10.54 23.65 -13.16
C GLU A 213 11.20 23.73 -11.79
N SER A 214 10.83 22.82 -10.89
CA SER A 214 11.53 22.66 -9.61
C SER A 214 12.28 21.34 -9.64
N ASP A 215 13.61 21.41 -9.68
CA ASP A 215 14.51 20.26 -9.58
C ASP A 215 14.86 20.03 -8.11
N VAL A 216 14.30 18.97 -7.53
CA VAL A 216 14.74 18.47 -6.21
C VAL A 216 15.67 17.29 -6.46
N SER A 217 16.90 17.37 -5.96
CA SER A 217 17.88 16.29 -6.08
C SER A 217 18.22 15.69 -4.71
N LEU A 218 18.19 14.36 -4.62
CA LEU A 218 18.59 13.59 -3.45
C LEU A 218 19.89 12.85 -3.78
N GLY A 219 20.96 13.08 -3.03
CA GLY A 219 22.20 12.33 -3.18
C GLY A 219 22.15 11.01 -2.41
N ILE A 220 22.28 9.88 -3.10
CA ILE A 220 22.46 8.56 -2.50
C ILE A 220 23.96 8.36 -2.27
N PRO A 221 24.42 8.07 -1.03
CA PRO A 221 25.83 7.78 -0.75
C PRO A 221 26.32 6.48 -1.43
N ALA A 222 27.63 6.31 -1.51
CA ALA A 222 28.22 5.02 -1.84
C ALA A 222 27.91 3.98 -0.75
N ASN A 223 27.94 2.70 -1.12
CA ASN A 223 27.63 1.55 -0.28
C ASN A 223 26.21 1.56 0.30
N THR A 224 25.27 2.20 -0.42
CA THR A 224 23.85 2.20 -0.05
C THR A 224 23.18 0.94 -0.57
N VAL A 225 22.47 0.20 0.29
CA VAL A 225 21.72 -0.99 -0.12
C VAL A 225 20.46 -0.56 -0.88
N MET A 226 20.34 -0.98 -2.12
CA MET A 226 19.23 -0.65 -3.01
C MET A 226 18.13 -1.71 -2.97
N ALA A 227 18.55 -2.97 -2.90
CA ALA A 227 17.66 -4.13 -2.82
C ALA A 227 18.36 -5.29 -2.13
N TYR A 228 17.60 -6.23 -1.58
CA TYR A 228 18.13 -7.44 -0.94
C TYR A 228 17.22 -8.64 -1.15
N SER A 229 17.71 -9.86 -0.89
CA SER A 229 16.87 -11.05 -0.82
C SER A 229 17.10 -11.81 0.47
N LEU A 230 16.07 -12.54 0.90
CA LEU A 230 16.06 -13.33 2.12
C LEU A 230 15.68 -14.78 1.87
N ILE A 231 16.09 -15.63 2.80
CA ILE A 231 15.58 -17.00 2.96
C ILE A 231 14.76 -17.03 4.25
N GLU A 232 13.49 -17.40 4.15
CA GLU A 232 12.60 -17.51 5.33
C GLU A 232 13.02 -18.71 6.21
N LEU A 233 12.76 -18.61 7.50
CA LEU A 233 13.00 -19.66 8.48
C LEU A 233 11.69 -20.33 8.87
N TYR A 234 11.68 -21.66 8.94
CA TYR A 234 10.65 -22.43 9.62
C TYR A 234 11.17 -22.86 10.99
N ILE A 235 10.53 -22.42 12.07
CA ILE A 235 11.04 -22.57 13.44
C ILE A 235 10.10 -23.48 14.24
N LYS A 236 10.62 -24.59 14.75
CA LYS A 236 9.91 -25.56 15.58
C LYS A 236 9.83 -25.08 17.03
N CYS A 237 8.90 -25.67 17.80
CA CYS A 237 8.67 -25.29 19.19
C CYS A 237 9.90 -25.50 20.09
N ASN A 238 10.79 -26.41 19.71
CA ASN A 238 12.05 -26.70 20.40
C ASN A 238 13.23 -25.82 19.95
N GLY A 239 12.99 -24.80 19.11
CA GLY A 239 14.02 -23.90 18.58
C GLY A 239 14.81 -24.44 17.40
N GLN A 240 14.61 -25.71 16.98
CA GLN A 240 15.16 -26.19 15.72
C GLN A 240 14.55 -25.42 14.56
N PHE A 241 15.35 -25.11 13.55
CA PHE A 241 14.88 -24.35 12.40
C PHE A 241 15.40 -24.87 11.07
N GLU A 242 14.64 -24.62 10.02
CA GLU A 242 14.93 -25.02 8.66
C GLU A 242 14.93 -23.81 7.72
N LEU A 243 15.86 -23.78 6.76
CA LEU A 243 15.93 -22.76 5.72
C LEU A 243 14.89 -23.07 4.63
N CYS A 244 13.91 -22.20 4.45
CA CYS A 244 12.86 -22.36 3.43
C CYS A 244 13.39 -21.95 2.05
N LEU A 245 13.94 -22.91 1.31
CA LEU A 245 14.45 -22.69 -0.04
C LEU A 245 13.33 -22.43 -1.07
N ILE A 246 12.09 -22.80 -0.72
CA ILE A 246 10.86 -22.50 -1.46
C ILE A 246 10.14 -21.39 -0.71
N ARG A 247 9.65 -20.37 -1.43
CA ARG A 247 9.02 -19.19 -0.83
C ARG A 247 7.76 -19.55 -0.04
N ASN A 248 7.46 -18.70 0.94
CA ASN A 248 6.22 -18.69 1.74
C ASN A 248 6.01 -19.89 2.67
N ASN A 249 7.01 -20.76 2.84
CA ASN A 249 6.96 -21.87 3.79
C ASN A 249 7.54 -21.54 5.17
N GLY A 250 8.00 -20.30 5.40
CA GLY A 250 8.51 -19.89 6.70
C GLY A 250 7.41 -19.71 7.74
N GLY A 251 7.83 -19.48 8.99
CA GLY A 251 6.97 -19.21 10.14
C GLY A 251 7.31 -20.08 11.34
N PHE A 252 6.44 -20.06 12.33
CA PHE A 252 6.57 -20.91 13.52
C PHE A 252 5.66 -22.13 13.41
N GLU A 253 6.12 -23.26 13.95
CA GLU A 253 5.31 -24.44 14.15
C GLU A 253 4.12 -24.11 15.05
N LYS A 254 2.89 -24.29 14.52
CA LYS A 254 1.67 -24.10 15.27
C LYS A 254 1.46 -25.29 16.20
N VAL A 255 1.46 -25.05 17.51
CA VAL A 255 0.94 -26.02 18.49
C VAL A 255 -0.57 -25.88 18.44
N THR A 256 -1.26 -26.84 17.85
CA THR A 256 -2.73 -26.83 17.76
C THR A 256 -3.35 -26.99 19.15
N SER A 257 -3.57 -25.90 19.87
CA SER A 257 -4.76 -25.79 20.73
C SER A 257 -5.95 -25.49 19.83
N LYS A 258 -7.01 -26.27 19.98
CA LYS A 258 -8.28 -26.17 19.25
C LYS A 258 -9.06 -24.87 19.51
N ASP A 259 -8.48 -23.93 20.26
CA ASP A 259 -9.11 -22.72 20.78
C ASP A 259 -8.20 -21.52 20.45
N GLU A 260 -8.12 -21.12 19.18
CA GLU A 260 -7.47 -19.85 18.82
C GLU A 260 -8.33 -19.07 17.82
N ILE A 261 -9.02 -18.08 18.38
CA ILE A 261 -9.46 -16.79 17.81
C ILE A 261 -10.42 -16.91 16.62
N GLU A 262 -11.65 -16.39 16.78
CA GLU A 262 -12.54 -16.12 15.65
C GLU A 262 -11.76 -15.35 14.57
N GLU A 263 -11.40 -16.05 13.50
CA GLU A 263 -10.68 -15.46 12.37
C GLU A 263 -11.60 -14.42 11.74
N ASP A 264 -11.17 -13.17 11.73
CA ASP A 264 -11.87 -11.96 11.29
C ASP A 264 -12.24 -11.95 9.78
N GLY A 265 -12.37 -13.12 9.13
CA GLY A 265 -12.65 -13.32 7.70
C GLY A 265 -11.53 -12.86 6.75
N ILE A 266 -10.81 -11.80 7.12
CA ILE A 266 -9.70 -11.18 6.41
C ILE A 266 -8.47 -12.08 6.43
N MET A 267 -8.24 -12.82 7.52
CA MET A 267 -7.14 -13.79 7.63
C MET A 267 -7.42 -15.07 6.82
N ASP A 268 -8.69 -15.37 6.57
CA ASP A 268 -9.19 -16.47 5.73
C ASP A 268 -9.18 -16.13 4.22
N LEU A 269 -8.79 -14.91 3.86
CA LEU A 269 -8.26 -14.61 2.52
C LEU A 269 -6.94 -15.37 2.24
N ARG A 270 -6.46 -16.19 3.20
CA ARG A 270 -5.44 -17.23 3.04
C ARG A 270 -5.85 -18.26 1.99
N GLY A 271 -5.59 -17.94 0.74
CA GLY A 271 -5.33 -18.91 -0.29
C GLY A 271 -4.01 -18.57 -0.93
N ASP A 272 -3.14 -19.55 -1.13
CA ASP A 272 -2.20 -19.51 -2.24
C ASP A 272 -2.99 -19.11 -3.48
N PHE A 273 -2.89 -17.85 -3.89
CA PHE A 273 -3.26 -17.47 -5.24
C PHE A 273 -2.21 -18.10 -6.13
N ASP A 274 -2.41 -19.38 -6.45
CA ASP A 274 -2.01 -19.84 -7.77
C ASP A 274 -2.59 -18.80 -8.72
N ALA A 275 -1.74 -18.09 -9.45
CA ALA A 275 -2.14 -16.99 -10.34
C ALA A 275 -3.20 -17.42 -11.40
N ASN A 276 -3.52 -18.71 -11.40
CA ASN A 276 -4.46 -19.40 -12.27
C ASN A 276 -5.81 -19.79 -11.60
N SER A 277 -6.00 -19.62 -10.29
CA SER A 277 -7.31 -19.86 -9.65
C SER A 277 -8.21 -18.63 -9.78
N PRO A 278 -9.42 -18.77 -10.37
CA PRO A 278 -10.33 -17.64 -10.52
C PRO A 278 -10.86 -17.20 -9.15
N LEU A 279 -10.60 -15.94 -8.80
CA LEU A 279 -11.17 -15.27 -7.62
C LEU A 279 -12.70 -15.30 -7.70
N ASN A 280 -13.36 -15.97 -6.75
CA ASN A 280 -14.80 -15.88 -6.59
C ASN A 280 -15.13 -14.61 -5.79
N LEU A 281 -15.35 -13.51 -6.51
CA LEU A 281 -15.60 -12.20 -5.92
C LEU A 281 -16.76 -12.21 -4.91
N ASN A 282 -17.82 -12.97 -5.17
CA ASN A 282 -18.96 -13.02 -4.26
C ASN A 282 -18.62 -13.70 -2.94
N GLU A 283 -17.93 -14.84 -3.01
CA GLU A 283 -17.52 -15.59 -1.81
C GLU A 283 -16.58 -14.77 -0.91
N GLU A 284 -15.62 -14.07 -1.50
CA GLU A 284 -14.71 -13.21 -0.72
C GLU A 284 -15.41 -12.00 -0.12
N LEU A 285 -16.35 -11.38 -0.84
CA LEU A 285 -17.13 -10.27 -0.29
C LEU A 285 -18.11 -10.72 0.80
N ASP A 286 -18.62 -11.95 0.72
CA ASP A 286 -19.51 -12.53 1.74
C ASP A 286 -18.75 -12.78 3.05
N LYS A 287 -17.48 -13.25 3.00
CA LYS A 287 -16.60 -13.36 4.18
C LYS A 287 -16.37 -12.02 4.89
N LEU A 288 -16.39 -10.91 4.14
CA LEU A 288 -16.17 -9.55 4.65
C LEU A 288 -17.47 -8.80 5.01
N SER A 289 -18.63 -9.46 4.88
CA SER A 289 -19.94 -8.83 5.09
C SER A 289 -20.12 -8.26 6.50
N GLY A 290 -19.51 -8.90 7.52
CA GLY A 290 -19.52 -8.42 8.90
C GLY A 290 -18.93 -7.03 9.08
N HIS A 291 -17.81 -6.72 8.40
CA HIS A 291 -17.16 -5.39 8.46
C HIS A 291 -18.06 -4.31 7.89
N PHE A 292 -18.70 -4.56 6.74
CA PHE A 292 -19.62 -3.60 6.12
C PHE A 292 -20.86 -3.37 6.98
N GLN A 293 -21.42 -4.43 7.56
CA GLN A 293 -22.56 -4.32 8.45
C GLN A 293 -22.23 -3.50 9.69
N LEU A 294 -21.05 -3.70 10.29
CA LEU A 294 -20.58 -2.92 11.44
C LEU A 294 -20.54 -1.42 11.13
N LEU A 295 -20.03 -1.04 9.95
CA LEU A 295 -19.97 0.37 9.54
C LEU A 295 -21.35 0.98 9.29
N SER A 296 -22.29 0.17 8.77
CA SER A 296 -23.65 0.61 8.45
C SER A 296 -24.50 0.96 9.68
N VAL A 297 -24.22 0.34 10.83
CA VAL A 297 -24.96 0.55 12.08
C VAL A 297 -24.41 1.68 12.94
N LEU A 298 -23.28 2.27 12.56
CA LEU A 298 -22.69 3.41 13.28
C LEU A 298 -23.63 4.63 13.28
N PRO A 299 -23.55 5.50 14.31
CA PRO A 299 -24.29 6.75 14.34
C PRO A 299 -24.07 7.58 13.07
N VAL A 300 -25.14 8.18 12.53
CA VAL A 300 -25.12 8.94 11.26
C VAL A 300 -24.00 9.99 11.25
N ALA A 301 -23.79 10.69 12.36
CA ALA A 301 -22.73 11.69 12.50
C ALA A 301 -21.33 11.06 12.32
N LYS A 302 -21.06 9.92 12.97
CA LYS A 302 -19.79 9.20 12.81
C LYS A 302 -19.59 8.69 11.40
N ARG A 303 -20.64 8.12 10.78
CA ARG A 303 -20.58 7.65 9.38
C ARG A 303 -20.24 8.79 8.41
N SER A 304 -20.92 9.92 8.56
CA SER A 304 -20.69 11.11 7.72
C SER A 304 -19.29 11.70 7.93
N SER A 305 -18.82 11.81 9.18
CA SER A 305 -17.47 12.30 9.48
C SER A 305 -16.39 11.36 8.94
N LEU A 306 -16.55 10.04 9.13
CA LEU A 306 -15.61 9.05 8.62
C LEU A 306 -15.56 9.04 7.09
N LEU A 307 -16.71 9.11 6.41
CA LEU A 307 -16.77 9.21 4.95
C LEU A 307 -16.05 10.46 4.44
N GLN A 308 -16.25 11.60 5.10
CA GLN A 308 -15.59 12.85 4.72
C GLN A 308 -14.08 12.77 4.91
N LEU A 309 -13.61 12.25 6.05
CA LEU A 309 -12.18 12.09 6.32
C LEU A 309 -11.52 11.14 5.32
N LEU A 310 -12.11 9.97 5.07
CA LEU A 310 -11.60 9.01 4.09
C LEU A 310 -11.57 9.61 2.68
N LYS A 311 -12.59 10.38 2.30
CA LYS A 311 -12.60 11.10 1.03
C LYS A 311 -11.46 12.11 0.93
N THR A 312 -11.20 12.89 1.98
CA THR A 312 -10.08 13.82 2.02
C THR A 312 -8.75 13.08 1.93
N THR A 313 -8.60 11.95 2.62
CA THR A 313 -7.40 11.12 2.52
C THR A 313 -7.16 10.63 1.09
N MET A 314 -8.20 10.28 0.32
CA MET A 314 -8.06 9.84 -1.07
C MET A 314 -7.52 10.89 -2.04
N GLU A 315 -7.57 12.18 -1.69
CA GLU A 315 -7.05 13.25 -2.55
C GLU A 315 -5.52 13.14 -2.70
N ASP A 316 -4.85 12.56 -1.70
CA ASP A 316 -3.43 12.27 -1.73
C ASP A 316 -3.15 10.78 -1.53
N ARG A 317 -2.48 10.19 -2.53
CA ARG A 317 -2.07 8.80 -2.49
C ARG A 317 -1.11 8.52 -1.34
N GLU A 318 -0.21 9.45 -1.04
CA GLU A 318 0.78 9.27 0.03
C GLU A 318 0.08 9.27 1.40
N ALA A 319 -0.94 10.11 1.60
CA ALA A 319 -1.76 10.13 2.81
C ALA A 319 -2.52 8.82 3.05
N VAL A 320 -3.03 8.16 2.01
CA VAL A 320 -3.68 6.83 2.12
C VAL A 320 -2.67 5.79 2.61
N SER A 321 -1.47 5.75 2.03
CA SER A 321 -0.42 4.82 2.44
C SER A 321 0.09 5.11 3.86
N VAL A 322 0.13 6.38 4.28
CA VAL A 322 0.45 6.77 5.66
C VAL A 322 -0.62 6.26 6.62
N LEU A 323 -1.89 6.50 6.33
CA LEU A 323 -3.00 6.05 7.17
C LEU A 323 -3.02 4.51 7.28
N GLU A 324 -2.81 3.81 6.17
CA GLU A 324 -2.66 2.35 6.15
C GLU A 324 -1.55 1.90 7.11
N SER A 325 -0.39 2.56 7.04
CA SER A 325 0.76 2.22 7.88
C SER A 325 0.50 2.44 9.36
N VAL A 326 -0.20 3.51 9.71
CA VAL A 326 -0.62 3.82 11.08
C VAL A 326 -1.61 2.78 11.60
N LEU A 327 -2.60 2.40 10.79
CA LEU A 327 -3.57 1.38 11.17
C LEU A 327 -2.93 -0.01 11.33
N ASP A 328 -1.93 -0.34 10.52
CA ASP A 328 -1.14 -1.57 10.65
C ASP A 328 -0.34 -1.60 11.97
N GLN A 329 0.26 -0.48 12.37
CA GLN A 329 0.95 -0.34 13.66
C GLN A 329 -0.01 -0.54 14.83
N MET A 330 -1.17 0.12 14.80
CA MET A 330 -2.19 -0.03 15.85
C MET A 330 -2.72 -1.46 15.94
N TYR A 331 -2.93 -2.12 14.80
CA TYR A 331 -3.33 -3.53 14.78
C TYR A 331 -2.23 -4.46 15.33
N ALA A 332 -0.96 -4.10 15.15
CA ALA A 332 0.18 -4.80 15.76
C ALA A 332 0.34 -4.49 17.27
N GLY A 333 -0.49 -3.62 17.84
CA GLY A 333 -0.40 -3.18 19.24
C GLY A 333 0.70 -2.14 19.49
N GLU A 334 1.21 -1.51 18.45
CA GLU A 334 2.22 -0.45 18.51
C GLU A 334 1.57 0.94 18.62
N THR A 335 2.23 1.87 19.31
CA THR A 335 1.81 3.28 19.33
C THR A 335 2.33 3.97 18.08
N PRO A 336 1.46 4.48 17.19
CA PRO A 336 1.92 5.09 15.95
C PRO A 336 2.68 6.39 16.21
N ASP A 337 3.85 6.54 15.57
CA ASP A 337 4.61 7.79 15.58
C ASP A 337 4.10 8.71 14.46
N LEU A 338 3.41 9.79 14.85
CA LEU A 338 2.87 10.80 13.93
C LEU A 338 3.80 12.02 13.79
N GLY A 339 4.98 12.01 14.43
CA GLY A 339 5.87 13.15 14.54
C GLY A 339 6.42 13.66 13.21
N ASP A 340 6.64 12.75 12.25
CA ASP A 340 7.24 13.03 10.94
C ASP A 340 6.22 13.44 9.85
N LEU A 341 4.92 13.42 10.16
CA LEU A 341 3.85 13.73 9.20
C LEU A 341 3.64 15.24 9.05
N GLU A 342 3.19 15.66 7.86
CA GLU A 342 2.72 17.03 7.63
C GLU A 342 1.52 17.33 8.54
N GLU A 343 1.35 18.60 8.90
CA GLU A 343 0.33 19.02 9.88
C GLU A 343 -1.09 18.63 9.44
N SER A 344 -1.43 18.81 8.16
CA SER A 344 -2.73 18.44 7.58
C SER A 344 -2.97 16.93 7.52
N GLU A 345 -1.94 16.14 7.23
CA GLU A 345 -2.02 14.67 7.21
C GLU A 345 -2.24 14.15 8.63
N ARG A 346 -1.46 14.67 9.58
CA ARG A 346 -1.54 14.34 11.00
C ARG A 346 -2.92 14.62 11.57
N GLU A 347 -3.49 15.79 11.27
CA GLU A 347 -4.85 16.15 11.72
C GLU A 347 -5.90 15.17 11.18
N THR A 348 -5.81 14.81 9.90
CA THR A 348 -6.75 13.88 9.26
C THR A 348 -6.63 12.47 9.85
N VAL A 349 -5.41 11.95 9.99
CA VAL A 349 -5.13 10.64 10.59
C VAL A 349 -5.64 10.62 12.03
N GLN A 350 -5.27 11.62 12.84
CA GLN A 350 -5.70 11.68 14.25
C GLN A 350 -7.22 11.75 14.37
N ALA A 351 -7.90 12.52 13.52
CA ALA A 351 -9.36 12.60 13.54
C ALA A 351 -10.03 11.26 13.23
N ILE A 352 -9.46 10.45 12.33
CA ILE A 352 -9.95 9.09 12.04
C ILE A 352 -9.75 8.20 13.27
N LEU A 353 -8.57 8.27 13.91
CA LEU A 353 -8.28 7.47 15.11
C LEU A 353 -9.22 7.84 16.26
N ASP A 354 -9.44 9.12 16.50
CA ASP A 354 -10.35 9.62 17.54
C ASP A 354 -11.78 9.13 17.30
N LEU A 355 -12.24 9.04 16.04
CA LEU A 355 -13.56 8.50 15.71
C LEU A 355 -13.69 7.00 15.96
N VAL A 356 -12.61 6.23 15.77
CA VAL A 356 -12.56 4.79 16.07
C VAL A 356 -12.51 4.56 17.58
N ASP A 357 -11.79 5.39 18.32
CA ASP A 357 -11.62 5.29 19.77
C ASP A 357 -12.87 5.74 20.55
N GLN A 358 -13.71 6.59 19.97
CA GLN A 358 -15.00 6.98 20.55
C GLN A 358 -16.01 5.83 20.48
N CYS A 359 -15.87 4.77 21.27
CA CYS A 359 -16.89 3.75 21.47
C CYS A 359 -17.52 3.91 22.87
N ASP A 360 -18.85 3.92 22.96
CA ASP A 360 -19.58 4.00 24.24
C ASP A 360 -20.23 2.64 24.54
N GLY A 361 -19.88 1.95 25.64
CA GLY A 361 -20.51 0.66 25.96
C GLY A 361 -19.84 -0.22 27.03
N LYS A 362 -20.40 -1.41 27.29
CA LYS A 362 -19.78 -2.42 28.18
C LYS A 362 -18.74 -3.30 27.49
N ASP A 363 -18.73 -3.31 26.16
CA ASP A 363 -17.87 -4.12 25.29
C ASP A 363 -16.99 -3.21 24.39
N GLU A 364 -16.52 -2.09 24.95
CA GLU A 364 -15.80 -1.02 24.22
C GLU A 364 -14.56 -1.51 23.48
N ASP A 365 -13.74 -2.37 24.11
CA ASP A 365 -12.50 -2.86 23.51
C ASP A 365 -12.73 -3.78 22.31
N GLU A 366 -13.77 -4.62 22.36
CA GLU A 366 -14.12 -5.53 21.27
C GLU A 366 -14.70 -4.75 20.08
N ILE A 367 -15.65 -3.85 20.35
CA ILE A 367 -16.25 -2.99 19.33
C ILE A 367 -15.18 -2.09 18.67
N ARG A 368 -14.27 -1.52 19.46
CA ARG A 368 -13.15 -0.71 18.97
C ARG A 368 -12.22 -1.53 18.09
N SER A 369 -11.89 -2.76 18.49
CA SER A 369 -11.06 -3.67 17.70
C SER A 369 -11.72 -4.04 16.36
N SER A 370 -13.00 -4.40 16.36
CA SER A 370 -13.75 -4.70 15.14
C SER A 370 -13.92 -3.48 14.23
N LEU A 371 -14.14 -2.30 14.80
CA LEU A 371 -14.25 -1.05 14.03
C LEU A 371 -12.90 -0.66 13.42
N LEU A 372 -11.81 -0.74 14.18
CA LEU A 372 -10.45 -0.55 13.69
C LEU A 372 -10.16 -1.53 12.55
N SER A 373 -10.55 -2.80 12.73
CA SER A 373 -10.45 -3.84 11.70
C SER A 373 -11.18 -3.45 10.40
N ALA A 374 -12.43 -2.99 10.49
CA ALA A 374 -13.25 -2.60 9.35
C ALA A 374 -12.71 -1.35 8.63
N VAL A 375 -12.28 -0.33 9.37
CA VAL A 375 -11.64 0.87 8.79
C VAL A 375 -10.33 0.50 8.11
N HIS A 376 -9.49 -0.32 8.76
CA HIS A 376 -8.25 -0.80 8.18
C HIS A 376 -8.50 -1.62 6.90
N LEU A 377 -9.53 -2.48 6.85
CA LEU A 377 -9.88 -3.20 5.62
C LEU A 377 -10.15 -2.25 4.45
N ILE A 378 -10.92 -1.18 4.67
CA ILE A 378 -11.23 -0.18 3.65
C ILE A 378 -9.96 0.56 3.23
N VAL A 379 -9.15 1.05 4.17
CA VAL A 379 -7.94 1.81 3.87
C VAL A 379 -6.90 0.95 3.15
N SER A 380 -6.73 -0.32 3.55
CA SER A 380 -5.89 -1.29 2.84
C SER A 380 -6.40 -1.56 1.42
N ALA A 381 -7.72 -1.55 1.20
CA ALA A 381 -8.28 -1.66 -0.13
C ALA A 381 -8.04 -0.38 -0.94
N MET A 382 -8.20 0.81 -0.35
CA MET A 382 -7.86 2.08 -1.00
C MET A 382 -6.39 2.11 -1.45
N ASP A 383 -5.46 1.68 -0.59
CA ASP A 383 -4.04 1.55 -0.95
C ASP A 383 -3.79 0.42 -1.96
N GLY A 384 -4.65 -0.59 -2.04
CA GLY A 384 -4.57 -1.63 -3.09
C GLY A 384 -5.00 -1.17 -4.48
N MET A 385 -5.69 -0.03 -4.61
CA MET A 385 -6.19 0.48 -5.90
C MET A 385 -5.06 1.08 -6.74
N THR A 386 -5.29 1.18 -8.05
CA THR A 386 -4.44 1.99 -8.94
C THR A 386 -4.60 3.48 -8.62
N ASP A 387 -3.56 4.28 -8.85
CA ASP A 387 -3.60 5.72 -8.56
C ASP A 387 -4.70 6.43 -9.35
N GLU A 388 -4.91 6.02 -10.60
CA GLU A 388 -5.99 6.53 -11.44
C GLU A 388 -7.36 6.07 -10.91
N GLY A 389 -7.52 4.78 -10.58
CA GLY A 389 -8.78 4.24 -10.04
C GLY A 389 -9.18 4.90 -8.73
N LEU A 390 -8.21 5.12 -7.82
CA LEU A 390 -8.44 5.81 -6.55
C LEU A 390 -8.84 7.27 -6.75
N SER A 391 -8.16 7.98 -7.66
CA SER A 391 -8.48 9.37 -8.01
C SER A 391 -9.88 9.50 -8.59
N VAL A 392 -10.29 8.59 -9.49
CA VAL A 392 -11.64 8.58 -10.06
C VAL A 392 -12.68 8.33 -8.96
N LEU A 393 -12.42 7.35 -8.08
CA LEU A 393 -13.31 7.03 -6.97
C LEU A 393 -13.51 8.23 -6.02
N GLY A 394 -12.47 9.02 -5.74
CA GLY A 394 -12.57 10.21 -4.90
C GLY A 394 -13.59 11.24 -5.42
N SER A 395 -13.77 11.30 -6.74
CA SER A 395 -14.80 12.13 -7.38
C SER A 395 -16.21 11.52 -7.33
N CYS A 396 -16.32 10.20 -7.10
CA CYS A 396 -17.56 9.44 -7.05
C CYS A 396 -18.14 9.26 -5.63
N CYS A 397 -17.55 9.90 -4.60
CA CYS A 397 -17.96 9.77 -3.20
C CYS A 397 -19.25 10.53 -2.83
N SER A 398 -20.17 10.80 -3.77
CA SER A 398 -21.48 11.35 -3.42
C SER A 398 -22.45 10.21 -3.04
N PRO A 399 -23.35 10.41 -2.06
CA PRO A 399 -24.28 9.37 -1.62
C PRO A 399 -25.03 8.62 -2.74
N PRO A 400 -25.62 9.29 -3.74
CA PRO A 400 -26.35 8.60 -4.81
C PRO A 400 -25.43 7.78 -5.72
N VAL A 401 -24.21 8.27 -5.96
CA VAL A 401 -23.22 7.59 -6.80
C VAL A 401 -22.65 6.38 -6.08
N LEU A 402 -22.33 6.48 -4.79
CA LEU A 402 -21.87 5.34 -3.98
C LEU A 402 -22.92 4.21 -3.92
N GLN A 403 -24.20 4.55 -3.81
CA GLN A 403 -25.29 3.56 -3.87
C GLN A 403 -25.36 2.88 -5.24
N ALA A 404 -25.25 3.64 -6.34
CA ALA A 404 -25.22 3.07 -7.68
C ALA A 404 -24.00 2.14 -7.89
N LEU A 405 -22.82 2.57 -7.43
CA LEU A 405 -21.59 1.78 -7.47
C LEU A 405 -21.71 0.49 -6.67
N GLN A 406 -22.35 0.52 -5.49
CA GLN A 406 -22.59 -0.66 -4.67
C GLN A 406 -23.45 -1.70 -5.40
N ILE A 407 -24.52 -1.26 -6.08
CA ILE A 407 -25.39 -2.15 -6.88
C ILE A 407 -24.59 -2.78 -8.02
N LEU A 408 -23.79 -1.98 -8.74
CA LEU A 408 -22.94 -2.48 -9.82
C LEU A 408 -21.92 -3.50 -9.32
N VAL A 409 -21.26 -3.25 -8.19
CA VAL A 409 -20.30 -4.18 -7.58
C VAL A 409 -20.97 -5.50 -7.18
N GLN A 410 -22.16 -5.45 -6.58
CA GLN A 410 -22.92 -6.66 -6.25
C GLN A 410 -23.27 -7.46 -7.51
N HIS A 411 -23.62 -6.77 -8.59
CA HIS A 411 -23.95 -7.40 -9.86
C HIS A 411 -22.71 -8.03 -10.54
N VAL A 412 -21.56 -7.35 -10.50
CA VAL A 412 -20.27 -7.92 -10.94
C VAL A 412 -19.96 -9.19 -10.14
N ALA A 413 -20.11 -9.15 -8.81
CA ALA A 413 -19.84 -10.29 -7.94
C ALA A 413 -20.75 -11.49 -8.23
N ALA A 414 -22.03 -11.25 -8.52
CA ALA A 414 -22.99 -12.31 -8.82
C ALA A 414 -22.67 -13.06 -10.13
N GLY A 415 -21.96 -12.43 -11.08
CA GLY A 415 -21.50 -13.09 -12.30
C GLY A 415 -22.61 -13.60 -13.23
N SER A 416 -23.85 -13.14 -13.07
CA SER A 416 -25.01 -13.67 -13.82
C SER A 416 -25.01 -13.28 -15.30
N GLY A 417 -24.22 -12.26 -15.69
CA GLY A 417 -24.19 -11.73 -17.05
C GLY A 417 -25.50 -11.07 -17.49
N GLU A 418 -26.44 -10.89 -16.56
CA GLU A 418 -27.70 -10.19 -16.78
C GLU A 418 -27.47 -8.69 -16.98
N THR A 419 -28.45 -7.98 -17.49
CA THR A 419 -28.38 -6.53 -17.64
C THR A 419 -29.19 -5.84 -16.54
N LEU A 420 -28.66 -4.74 -16.01
CA LEU A 420 -29.33 -3.89 -15.03
C LEU A 420 -30.11 -2.78 -15.74
N SER A 421 -31.24 -2.34 -15.19
CA SER A 421 -32.01 -1.26 -15.78
C SER A 421 -31.64 0.10 -15.17
N LEU A 422 -31.37 1.10 -16.02
CA LEU A 422 -31.19 2.50 -15.60
C LEU A 422 -32.48 3.12 -15.03
N ARG A 423 -33.62 2.44 -15.16
CA ARG A 423 -34.91 2.86 -14.59
C ARG A 423 -35.03 2.55 -13.10
N ASP A 424 -34.13 1.71 -12.57
CA ASP A 424 -34.07 1.43 -11.14
C ASP A 424 -33.63 2.68 -10.38
N ALA A 425 -34.34 3.02 -9.30
CA ALA A 425 -34.12 4.27 -8.56
C ALA A 425 -32.67 4.42 -8.05
N GLY A 426 -31.99 3.29 -7.75
CA GLY A 426 -30.60 3.28 -7.31
C GLY A 426 -29.56 3.46 -8.44
N LEU A 427 -29.95 3.31 -9.71
CA LEU A 427 -29.07 3.46 -10.87
C LEU A 427 -29.39 4.69 -11.72
N ALA A 428 -30.46 5.42 -11.42
CA ALA A 428 -30.91 6.59 -12.16
C ALA A 428 -29.82 7.68 -12.28
N VAL A 429 -28.92 7.80 -11.30
CA VAL A 429 -27.79 8.76 -11.34
C VAL A 429 -26.81 8.48 -12.51
N LEU A 430 -26.76 7.24 -13.00
CA LEU A 430 -25.92 6.85 -14.14
C LEU A 430 -26.52 7.24 -15.50
N THR A 431 -27.71 7.85 -15.52
CA THR A 431 -28.23 8.52 -16.73
C THR A 431 -27.49 9.81 -17.03
N GLU A 432 -26.84 10.41 -16.02
CA GLU A 432 -25.95 11.55 -16.19
C GLU A 432 -24.64 11.10 -16.85
N GLU A 433 -24.33 11.66 -18.01
CA GLU A 433 -23.19 11.24 -18.83
C GLU A 433 -21.84 11.36 -18.09
N GLU A 434 -21.65 12.45 -17.34
CA GLU A 434 -20.44 12.67 -16.55
C GLU A 434 -20.26 11.65 -15.41
N VAL A 435 -21.37 11.19 -14.82
CA VAL A 435 -21.34 10.17 -13.75
C VAL A 435 -21.08 8.79 -14.36
N TYR A 436 -21.72 8.49 -15.50
CA TYR A 436 -21.49 7.26 -16.23
C TYR A 436 -20.02 7.13 -16.66
N GLN A 437 -19.43 8.16 -17.27
CA GLN A 437 -18.05 8.13 -17.75
C GLN A 437 -17.04 7.92 -16.62
N ARG A 438 -17.25 8.55 -15.46
CA ARG A 438 -16.42 8.33 -14.27
C ARG A 438 -16.58 6.92 -13.73
N THR A 439 -17.80 6.39 -13.72
CA THR A 439 -18.08 5.02 -13.29
C THR A 439 -17.46 3.99 -14.24
N GLU A 440 -17.57 4.20 -15.54
CA GLU A 440 -16.95 3.36 -16.57
C GLU A 440 -15.43 3.37 -16.45
N SER A 441 -14.82 4.54 -16.23
CA SER A 441 -13.38 4.68 -15.98
C SER A 441 -12.94 3.92 -14.72
N LEU A 442 -13.65 4.06 -13.60
CA LEU A 442 -13.35 3.37 -12.34
C LEU A 442 -13.34 1.84 -12.52
N PHE A 443 -14.35 1.30 -13.21
CA PHE A 443 -14.46 -0.13 -13.48
C PHE A 443 -13.35 -0.58 -14.43
N GLY A 444 -13.05 0.23 -15.46
CA GLY A 444 -11.96 -0.03 -16.42
C GLY A 444 -10.59 -0.13 -15.75
N HIS A 445 -10.30 0.73 -14.76
CA HIS A 445 -9.08 0.67 -13.94
C HIS A 445 -9.00 -0.54 -13.00
N SER A 446 -10.10 -1.27 -12.86
CA SER A 446 -10.22 -2.46 -12.02
C SER A 446 -10.41 -3.75 -12.84
N GLU A 447 -10.08 -3.72 -14.13
CA GLU A 447 -10.24 -4.84 -15.07
C GLU A 447 -11.70 -5.33 -15.22
N VAL A 448 -12.67 -4.45 -14.98
CA VAL A 448 -14.09 -4.68 -15.25
C VAL A 448 -14.55 -3.78 -16.38
N THR A 449 -15.26 -4.34 -17.36
CA THR A 449 -15.88 -3.54 -18.42
C THR A 449 -17.30 -3.20 -18.03
N LEU A 450 -17.66 -1.92 -18.12
CA LEU A 450 -19.03 -1.43 -18.00
C LEU A 450 -19.47 -0.95 -19.37
N LYS A 451 -20.65 -1.39 -19.83
CA LYS A 451 -21.24 -0.96 -21.11
C LYS A 451 -22.67 -0.51 -20.88
N ARG A 452 -23.03 0.60 -21.51
CA ARG A 452 -24.41 1.10 -21.57
C ARG A 452 -25.04 0.73 -22.93
N GLU A 453 -26.11 -0.03 -22.88
CA GLU A 453 -26.93 -0.44 -24.03
C GLU A 453 -28.33 0.15 -23.85
N GLU A 454 -28.60 1.30 -24.47
CA GLU A 454 -29.86 2.06 -24.31
C GLU A 454 -30.19 2.35 -22.83
N ASP A 455 -31.26 1.76 -22.30
CA ASP A 455 -31.74 1.88 -20.91
C ASP A 455 -31.13 0.80 -19.98
N THR A 456 -30.13 0.06 -20.44
CA THR A 456 -29.53 -1.05 -19.70
C THR A 456 -28.03 -0.93 -19.52
N LEU A 457 -27.53 -1.48 -18.42
CA LEU A 457 -26.11 -1.56 -18.09
C LEU A 457 -25.68 -3.02 -18.06
N ARG A 458 -24.49 -3.28 -18.58
CA ARG A 458 -23.85 -4.59 -18.57
C ARG A 458 -22.46 -4.47 -17.99
N THR A 459 -22.12 -5.35 -17.05
CA THR A 459 -20.77 -5.46 -16.50
C THR A 459 -20.15 -6.81 -16.81
N GLU A 460 -18.89 -6.84 -17.20
CA GLU A 460 -18.16 -8.06 -17.52
C GLU A 460 -16.71 -7.95 -17.03
N MET A 461 -16.29 -8.87 -16.15
CA MET A 461 -14.90 -9.00 -15.72
C MET A 461 -14.04 -9.51 -16.88
N LYS A 462 -12.85 -8.94 -17.07
CA LYS A 462 -11.89 -9.43 -18.06
C LYS A 462 -11.27 -10.76 -17.64
N ASP A 463 -10.65 -11.46 -18.59
CA ASP A 463 -9.91 -12.69 -18.32
C ASP A 463 -8.75 -12.44 -17.34
N GLN A 464 -8.70 -13.21 -16.25
CA GLN A 464 -7.70 -13.10 -15.18
C GLN A 464 -7.55 -11.68 -14.59
N PRO A 465 -8.60 -11.12 -13.97
CA PRO A 465 -8.60 -9.72 -13.55
C PRO A 465 -7.73 -9.44 -12.31
N GLY A 466 -7.06 -10.46 -11.78
CA GLY A 466 -6.26 -10.37 -10.55
C GLY A 466 -7.11 -9.91 -9.37
N TYR A 467 -6.48 -9.21 -8.42
CA TYR A 467 -7.14 -8.73 -7.20
C TYR A 467 -7.90 -7.41 -7.35
N LEU A 468 -7.73 -6.70 -8.48
CA LEU A 468 -8.24 -5.35 -8.66
C LEU A 468 -9.77 -5.23 -8.53
N PRO A 469 -10.60 -6.13 -9.09
CA PRO A 469 -12.05 -6.08 -8.89
C PRO A 469 -12.43 -6.24 -7.41
N LEU A 470 -11.73 -7.11 -6.67
CA LEU A 470 -12.00 -7.33 -5.25
C LEU A 470 -11.70 -6.07 -4.44
N VAL A 471 -10.53 -5.48 -4.67
CA VAL A 471 -10.10 -4.27 -3.98
C VAL A 471 -11.06 -3.10 -4.25
N MET A 472 -11.42 -2.86 -5.51
CA MET A 472 -12.45 -1.85 -5.86
C MET A 472 -13.77 -2.15 -5.15
N SER A 473 -14.20 -3.41 -5.15
CA SER A 473 -15.47 -3.83 -4.56
C SER A 473 -15.51 -3.62 -3.05
N ILE A 474 -14.41 -3.89 -2.35
CA ILE A 474 -14.27 -3.65 -0.91
C ILE A 474 -14.33 -2.16 -0.62
N THR A 475 -13.57 -1.33 -1.36
CA THR A 475 -13.56 0.12 -1.16
C THR A 475 -14.95 0.71 -1.41
N VAL A 476 -15.61 0.35 -2.51
CA VAL A 476 -16.96 0.83 -2.85
C VAL A 476 -17.98 0.39 -1.80
N LYS A 477 -18.03 -0.91 -1.43
CA LYS A 477 -18.98 -1.40 -0.41
C LYS A 477 -18.70 -0.75 0.95
N GLY A 478 -17.44 -0.55 1.31
CA GLY A 478 -17.02 0.12 2.53
C GLY A 478 -17.50 1.56 2.61
N LEU A 479 -17.21 2.36 1.58
CA LEU A 479 -17.66 3.76 1.51
C LEU A 479 -19.19 3.87 1.43
N ALA A 480 -19.86 2.99 0.68
CA ALA A 480 -21.31 2.98 0.59
C ALA A 480 -21.99 2.60 1.92
N SER A 481 -21.32 1.82 2.78
CA SER A 481 -21.82 1.50 4.13
C SER A 481 -21.81 2.72 5.07
N LEU A 482 -21.07 3.77 4.73
CA LEU A 482 -21.01 5.03 5.48
C LEU A 482 -22.03 6.09 5.01
N VAL A 483 -22.81 5.77 3.96
CA VAL A 483 -23.93 6.56 3.46
C VAL A 483 -25.21 6.08 4.14
#